data_AF-A0A9R0RNB5-F1
#
_entry.id   AF-A0A9R0RNB5-F1
#
_cell.length_a   1.000
_cell.length_b   1.000
_cell.length_c   1.000
_cell.angle_alpha   90.00
_cell.angle_beta   90.00
_cell.angle_gamma   90.00
#
_symmetry.space_group_name_H-M   'P 1'
#
loop_
_entity.id
_entity.type
_entity.pdbx_description
1 polymer ?
#
loop_
_entity_poly.entity_id
_entity_poly.type
_entity_poly.pdbx_seq_one_letter_code
_entity_poly.pdbx_strand_id
1 'polypeptide(L)'
;MQGGRIPFAGQVQNYQTAVQTLVNILGDRDTASERLSQCIFTVGMGSNDYLNNYFQPAFYSTGSRYTPEQFADSLIADYRRYLQAMYSYGARKVALIGVGQVGCAPNELARYSPDGATCVGRIDSAIQIFNRRLVGLVDQMNALPGAHFTYINAYNIFADILANAAAYGFTESTAGCCGVGRNNGEVTCLPYQAPCANRDQHIFWDAFHPSEAANIIVGRRSYRAQSPNDAYPMDISTLASL
;
A
#
# COMPACT_ATOMS: atom_id res chain seq x y z
N MET A 1 13.31 -7.86 18.41
CA MET A 1 11.95 -7.39 18.02
C MET A 1 11.39 -8.40 17.04
N GLN A 2 10.34 -9.13 17.40
CA GLN A 2 9.57 -9.90 16.41
C GLN A 2 8.64 -8.92 15.69
N GLY A 3 8.67 -8.89 14.35
CA GLY A 3 7.72 -8.10 13.57
C GLY A 3 6.32 -8.67 13.75
N GLY A 4 5.43 -7.93 14.40
CA GLY A 4 4.02 -8.29 14.57
C GLY A 4 3.14 -7.69 13.49
N ARG A 5 2.05 -8.38 13.11
CA ARG A 5 0.99 -7.82 12.26
C ARG A 5 0.06 -6.95 13.13
N ILE A 6 0.23 -5.63 13.08
CA ILE A 6 -0.59 -4.68 13.84
C ILE A 6 -1.66 -4.08 12.91
N PRO A 7 -2.96 -4.25 13.19
CA PRO A 7 -4.03 -3.61 12.41
C PRO A 7 -3.91 -2.08 12.43
N PHE A 8 -4.48 -1.38 11.44
CA PHE A 8 -4.33 0.08 11.35
C PHE A 8 -4.79 0.80 12.63
N ALA A 9 -5.89 0.35 13.25
CA ALA A 9 -6.36 0.84 14.54
C ALA A 9 -5.27 0.79 15.62
N GLY A 10 -4.54 -0.32 15.72
CA GLY A 10 -3.45 -0.49 16.67
C GLY A 10 -2.22 0.35 16.31
N GLN A 11 -1.92 0.55 15.03
CA GLN A 11 -0.85 1.46 14.60
C GLN A 11 -1.16 2.91 14.97
N VAL A 12 -2.43 3.34 14.86
CA VAL A 12 -2.88 4.67 15.27
C VAL A 12 -2.81 4.82 16.79
N GLN A 13 -3.17 3.80 17.56
CA GLN A 13 -2.98 3.80 19.01
C GLN A 13 -1.50 3.94 19.38
N ASN A 14 -0.62 3.18 18.73
CA ASN A 14 0.83 3.30 18.93
C ASN A 14 1.34 4.70 18.56
N TYR A 15 0.83 5.31 17.48
CA TYR A 15 1.11 6.69 17.12
C TYR A 15 0.71 7.65 18.24
N GLN A 16 -0.51 7.54 18.78
CA GLN A 16 -0.98 8.37 19.88
C GLN A 16 -0.11 8.23 21.14
N THR A 17 0.30 7.00 21.47
CA THR A 17 1.24 6.74 22.57
C THR A 17 2.60 7.40 22.30
N ALA A 18 3.13 7.29 21.09
CA ALA A 18 4.39 7.93 20.71
C ALA A 18 4.31 9.46 20.77
N VAL A 19 3.19 10.06 20.34
CA VAL A 19 2.95 11.50 20.49
C VAL A 19 2.91 11.91 21.96
N GLN A 20 2.27 11.13 22.83
CA GLN A 20 2.27 11.44 24.27
C GLN A 20 3.69 11.38 24.88
N THR A 21 4.53 10.45 24.44
CA THR A 21 5.95 10.43 24.82
C THR A 21 6.67 11.68 24.32
N LEU A 22 6.42 12.10 23.07
CA LEU A 22 7.01 13.31 22.49
C LEU A 22 6.61 14.58 23.27
N VAL A 23 5.34 14.69 23.67
CA VAL A 23 4.84 15.78 24.52
C VAL A 23 5.60 15.82 25.85
N ASN A 24 5.83 14.67 26.49
CA ASN A 24 6.57 14.61 27.75
C ASN A 24 8.04 15.03 27.59
N ILE A 25 8.65 14.75 26.43
CA ILE A 25 10.04 15.13 26.12
C ILE A 25 10.15 16.62 25.84
N LEU A 26 9.22 17.18 25.07
CA LEU A 26 9.26 18.58 24.62
C LEU A 26 8.65 19.56 25.64
N GLY A 27 7.89 19.05 26.61
CA GLY A 27 7.33 19.82 27.72
C GLY A 27 5.90 20.31 27.50
N ASP A 28 5.44 20.41 26.25
CA ASP A 28 4.08 20.85 25.93
C ASP A 28 3.53 20.23 24.62
N ARG A 29 2.21 20.36 24.43
CA ARG A 29 1.49 19.80 23.29
C ARG A 29 1.63 20.61 22.01
N ASP A 30 1.79 21.92 22.12
CA ASP A 30 1.82 22.82 20.97
C ASP A 30 3.15 22.66 20.23
N THR A 31 4.27 22.63 20.95
CA THR A 31 5.60 22.34 20.40
C THR A 31 5.67 20.95 19.76
N ALA A 32 5.06 19.93 20.39
CA ALA A 32 5.00 18.59 19.81
C ALA A 32 4.16 18.56 18.53
N SER A 33 3.01 19.23 18.52
CA SER A 33 2.14 19.37 17.34
C SER A 33 2.85 20.11 16.21
N GLU A 34 3.55 21.20 16.50
CA GLU A 34 4.36 21.94 15.51
C GLU A 34 5.44 21.05 14.91
N ARG A 35 6.16 20.27 15.74
CA ARG A 35 7.17 19.32 15.25
C ARG A 35 6.56 18.25 14.34
N LEU A 36 5.42 17.67 14.74
CA LEU A 36 4.74 16.64 13.95
C LEU A 36 4.17 17.21 12.64
N SER A 37 3.79 18.48 12.61
CA SER A 37 3.30 19.14 11.39
C SER A 37 4.35 19.22 10.28
N GLN A 38 5.63 19.20 10.66
CA GLN A 38 6.76 19.20 9.72
C GLN A 38 7.11 17.80 9.19
N CYS A 39 6.65 16.74 9.86
CA CYS A 39 6.88 15.36 9.46
C CYS A 39 5.97 14.93 8.31
N ILE A 40 6.46 14.00 7.48
CA ILE A 40 5.65 13.29 6.49
C ILE A 40 5.27 11.93 7.06
N PHE A 41 3.98 11.62 7.03
CA PHE A 41 3.43 10.32 7.42
C PHE A 41 3.04 9.54 6.17
N THR A 42 3.54 8.32 6.02
CA THR A 42 3.14 7.43 4.93
C THR A 42 2.14 6.39 5.44
N VAL A 43 0.98 6.26 4.80
CA VAL A 43 -0.06 5.30 5.18
C VAL A 43 -0.41 4.43 3.97
N GLY A 44 -0.15 3.13 4.06
CA GLY A 44 -0.49 2.16 3.01
C GLY A 44 -1.12 0.91 3.61
N MET A 45 -2.43 0.77 3.48
CA MET A 45 -3.24 -0.38 3.93
C MET A 45 -4.24 -0.77 2.82
N GLY A 46 -4.88 -1.92 2.94
CA GLY A 46 -5.88 -2.41 1.97
C GLY A 46 -5.55 -3.75 1.34
N SER A 47 -4.29 -4.04 0.99
CA SER A 47 -3.95 -5.28 0.26
C SER A 47 -4.42 -6.53 1.01
N ASN A 48 -4.23 -6.58 2.33
CA ASN A 48 -4.67 -7.69 3.16
C ASN A 48 -6.20 -7.77 3.32
N ASP A 49 -6.89 -6.64 3.27
CA ASP A 49 -8.36 -6.58 3.35
C ASP A 49 -8.98 -7.24 2.11
N TYR A 50 -8.32 -7.18 0.96
CA TYR A 50 -8.74 -7.87 -0.26
C TYR A 50 -8.20 -9.31 -0.36
N LEU A 51 -6.87 -9.47 -0.33
CA LEU A 51 -6.23 -10.77 -0.58
C LEU A 51 -6.43 -11.77 0.55
N ASN A 52 -6.42 -11.30 1.80
CA ASN A 52 -6.44 -12.15 3.00
C ASN A 52 -7.76 -12.02 3.78
N ASN A 53 -8.80 -11.45 3.17
CA ASN A 53 -10.13 -11.37 3.77
C ASN A 53 -11.25 -11.43 2.71
N TYR A 54 -11.48 -10.37 1.94
CA TYR A 54 -12.63 -10.26 1.01
C TYR A 54 -12.68 -11.41 -0.01
N PHE A 55 -11.54 -11.76 -0.61
CA PHE A 55 -11.44 -12.83 -1.61
C PHE A 55 -11.08 -14.20 -1.01
N GLN A 56 -11.21 -14.38 0.31
CA GLN A 56 -10.96 -15.64 1.03
C GLN A 56 -12.26 -16.24 1.61
N PRO A 57 -13.21 -16.69 0.78
CA PRO A 57 -14.53 -17.17 1.23
C PRO A 57 -14.47 -18.45 2.09
N ALA A 58 -13.36 -19.19 2.03
CA ALA A 58 -13.13 -20.36 2.88
C ALA A 58 -12.93 -20.00 4.36
N PHE A 59 -12.50 -18.77 4.66
CA PHE A 59 -12.16 -18.31 6.01
C PHE A 59 -13.00 -17.12 6.48
N TYR A 60 -13.55 -16.33 5.56
CA TYR A 60 -14.28 -15.11 5.87
C TYR A 60 -15.55 -14.98 5.04
N SER A 61 -16.60 -14.42 5.64
CA SER A 61 -17.88 -14.14 4.97
C SER A 61 -17.95 -12.75 4.34
N THR A 62 -16.87 -11.97 4.37
CA THR A 62 -16.87 -10.57 3.92
C THR A 62 -17.32 -10.45 2.45
N GLY A 63 -16.76 -11.28 1.56
CA GLY A 63 -17.10 -11.27 0.14
C GLY A 63 -18.54 -11.73 -0.19
N SER A 64 -19.23 -12.40 0.73
CA SER A 64 -20.66 -12.73 0.58
C SER A 64 -21.60 -11.72 1.24
N ARG A 65 -21.08 -10.89 2.16
CA ARG A 65 -21.85 -9.88 2.89
C ARG A 65 -21.82 -8.50 2.23
N TYR A 66 -20.79 -8.20 1.46
CA TYR A 66 -20.57 -6.88 0.86
C TYR A 66 -20.29 -7.00 -0.64
N THR A 67 -20.87 -6.11 -1.45
CA THR A 67 -20.35 -5.88 -2.80
C THR A 67 -18.97 -5.20 -2.73
N PRO A 68 -18.17 -5.20 -3.81
CA PRO A 68 -16.88 -4.51 -3.83
C PRO A 68 -16.98 -3.03 -3.45
N GLU A 69 -18.04 -2.35 -3.89
CA GLU A 69 -18.32 -0.95 -3.55
C GLU A 69 -18.62 -0.78 -2.07
N GLN A 70 -19.51 -1.60 -1.50
CA GLN A 70 -19.85 -1.51 -0.07
C GLN A 70 -18.65 -1.80 0.82
N PHE A 71 -17.81 -2.75 0.43
CA PHE A 71 -16.59 -3.05 1.17
C PHE A 71 -15.57 -1.92 1.08
N ALA A 72 -15.35 -1.36 -0.11
CA ALA A 72 -14.50 -0.19 -0.29
C ALA A 72 -15.00 1.01 0.55
N ASP A 73 -16.31 1.29 0.53
CA ASP A 73 -16.90 2.38 1.32
C ASP A 73 -16.72 2.14 2.83
N SER A 74 -16.82 0.89 3.31
CA SER A 74 -16.54 0.52 4.70
C SER A 74 -15.08 0.77 5.08
N LEU A 75 -14.13 0.33 4.25
CA LEU A 75 -12.70 0.54 4.50
C LEU A 75 -12.33 2.02 4.50
N ILE A 76 -12.95 2.81 3.61
CA ILE A 76 -12.73 4.26 3.50
C ILE A 76 -13.29 5.00 4.71
N ALA A 77 -14.43 4.55 5.27
CA ALA A 77 -14.96 5.10 6.51
C ALA A 77 -13.99 4.89 7.69
N ASP A 78 -13.39 3.70 7.78
CA ASP A 78 -12.37 3.39 8.79
C ASP A 78 -11.10 4.22 8.57
N TYR A 79 -10.61 4.30 7.33
CA TYR A 79 -9.48 5.15 6.96
C TYR A 79 -9.69 6.60 7.39
N ARG A 80 -10.84 7.19 7.05
CA ARG A 80 -11.17 8.56 7.42
C ARG A 80 -11.10 8.77 8.93
N ARG A 81 -11.71 7.86 9.70
CA ARG A 81 -11.69 7.93 11.17
C ARG A 81 -10.27 7.93 11.72
N TYR A 82 -9.41 7.05 11.20
CA TYR A 82 -8.03 6.92 11.65
C TYR A 82 -7.14 8.10 11.22
N LEU A 83 -7.30 8.60 9.99
CA LEU A 83 -6.56 9.77 9.51
C LEU A 83 -6.98 11.04 10.25
N GLN A 84 -8.27 11.18 10.59
CA GLN A 84 -8.75 12.27 11.45
C GLN A 84 -8.15 12.19 12.86
N ALA A 85 -7.99 10.99 13.41
CA ALA A 85 -7.30 10.80 14.68
C ALA A 85 -5.81 11.12 14.60
N MET A 86 -5.12 10.76 13.51
CA MET A 86 -3.72 11.18 13.32
C MET A 86 -3.60 12.70 13.19
N TYR A 87 -4.52 13.32 12.43
CA TYR A 87 -4.59 14.76 12.25
C TYR A 87 -4.85 15.49 13.58
N SER A 88 -5.77 15.02 14.43
CA SER A 88 -6.01 15.64 15.73
C SER A 88 -4.82 15.54 16.69
N TYR A 89 -3.85 14.67 16.39
CA TYR A 89 -2.58 14.50 17.10
C TYR A 89 -1.39 15.13 16.36
N GLY A 90 -1.62 16.09 15.45
CA GLY A 90 -0.56 16.92 14.85
C GLY A 90 -0.05 16.47 13.48
N ALA A 91 -0.52 15.35 12.93
CA ALA A 91 -0.15 14.98 11.57
C ALA A 91 -0.76 15.99 10.56
N ARG A 92 0.08 16.59 9.72
CA ARG A 92 -0.37 17.54 8.69
C ARG A 92 -0.01 17.11 7.28
N LYS A 93 1.18 16.54 7.07
CA LYS A 93 1.62 16.06 5.75
C LYS A 93 1.49 14.54 5.68
N VAL A 94 0.58 14.04 4.84
CA VAL A 94 0.29 12.60 4.77
C VAL A 94 0.29 12.10 3.33
N ALA A 95 1.09 11.07 3.05
CA ALA A 95 1.07 10.34 1.79
C ALA A 95 0.27 9.03 1.94
N LEU A 96 -0.92 8.99 1.35
CA LEU A 96 -1.75 7.80 1.25
C LEU A 96 -1.32 6.97 0.04
N ILE A 97 -0.76 5.79 0.30
CA ILE A 97 -0.32 4.88 -0.76
C ILE A 97 -1.50 4.00 -1.16
N GLY A 98 -1.91 4.10 -2.42
CA GLY A 98 -2.92 3.20 -2.99
C GLY A 98 -2.45 1.75 -3.00
N VAL A 99 -3.39 0.81 -3.04
CA VAL A 99 -3.05 -0.60 -3.16
C VAL A 99 -2.52 -0.86 -4.58
N GLY A 100 -1.38 -1.54 -4.70
CA GLY A 100 -0.80 -1.95 -5.99
C GLY A 100 -1.70 -2.90 -6.78
N GLN A 101 -1.31 -3.26 -8.01
CA GLN A 101 -2.04 -4.22 -8.84
C GLN A 101 -1.85 -5.66 -8.34
N VAL A 102 -2.48 -5.97 -7.21
CA VAL A 102 -2.29 -7.22 -6.47
C VAL A 102 -2.91 -8.44 -7.15
N GLY A 103 -3.82 -8.28 -8.12
CA GLY A 103 -4.30 -9.39 -8.94
C GLY A 103 -3.21 -10.03 -9.80
N CYS A 104 -2.05 -9.39 -9.93
CA CYS A 104 -0.87 -9.93 -10.60
C CYS A 104 0.13 -10.59 -9.63
N ALA A 105 -0.12 -10.61 -8.32
CA ALA A 105 0.78 -11.25 -7.37
C ALA A 105 0.91 -12.75 -7.68
N PRO A 106 2.10 -13.37 -7.51
CA PRO A 106 2.30 -14.77 -7.88
C PRO A 106 1.31 -15.75 -7.23
N ASN A 107 0.87 -15.49 -5.99
CA ASN A 107 -0.17 -16.30 -5.33
C ASN A 107 -1.52 -16.24 -6.06
N GLU A 108 -1.93 -15.05 -6.49
CA GLU A 108 -3.20 -14.83 -7.19
C GLU A 108 -3.15 -15.44 -8.60
N LEU A 109 -2.00 -15.32 -9.28
CA LEU A 109 -1.77 -15.99 -10.56
C LEU A 109 -1.83 -17.51 -10.43
N ALA A 110 -1.08 -18.07 -9.47
CA ALA A 110 -1.06 -19.51 -9.22
C ALA A 110 -2.46 -20.07 -8.96
N ARG A 111 -3.27 -19.35 -8.17
CA ARG A 111 -4.57 -19.80 -7.69
C ARG A 111 -5.72 -19.58 -8.67
N TYR A 112 -5.74 -18.46 -9.38
CA TYR A 112 -6.92 -18.02 -10.12
C TYR A 112 -6.67 -17.76 -11.61
N SER A 113 -5.41 -17.66 -12.05
CA SER A 113 -5.08 -17.44 -13.44
C SER A 113 -4.91 -18.78 -14.18
N PRO A 114 -5.69 -19.09 -15.23
CA PRO A 114 -5.55 -20.36 -15.95
C PRO A 114 -4.20 -20.51 -16.66
N ASP A 115 -3.64 -19.43 -17.20
CA ASP A 115 -2.33 -19.42 -17.88
C ASP A 115 -1.16 -19.12 -16.92
N GLY A 116 -1.44 -18.61 -15.72
CA GLY A 116 -0.43 -18.25 -14.73
C GLY A 116 0.27 -16.93 -15.05
N ALA A 117 -0.28 -16.13 -15.96
CA ALA A 117 0.30 -14.86 -16.41
C ALA A 117 -0.73 -13.72 -16.44
N THR A 118 -1.98 -14.02 -16.83
CA THR A 118 -3.05 -13.04 -16.88
C THR A 118 -3.49 -12.66 -15.46
N CYS A 119 -3.37 -11.38 -15.12
CA CYS A 119 -3.78 -10.87 -13.81
C CYS A 119 -5.27 -11.08 -13.53
N VAL A 120 -5.59 -11.30 -12.25
CA VAL A 120 -6.94 -11.65 -11.81
C VAL A 120 -7.84 -10.41 -11.80
N GLY A 121 -8.53 -10.18 -12.92
CA GLY A 121 -9.31 -8.94 -13.15
C GLY A 121 -10.36 -8.62 -12.09
N ARG A 122 -11.02 -9.62 -11.50
CA ARG A 122 -12.01 -9.38 -10.42
C ARG A 122 -11.40 -8.77 -9.16
N ILE A 123 -10.13 -9.10 -8.86
CA ILE A 123 -9.40 -8.55 -7.71
C ILE A 123 -9.00 -7.11 -8.03
N ASP A 124 -8.35 -6.92 -9.18
CA ASP A 124 -7.90 -5.60 -9.63
C ASP A 124 -9.07 -4.60 -9.76
N SER A 125 -10.25 -5.06 -10.19
CA SER A 125 -11.44 -4.21 -10.29
C SER A 125 -11.90 -3.70 -8.92
N ALA A 126 -11.90 -4.57 -7.89
CA ALA A 126 -12.23 -4.18 -6.52
C ALA A 126 -11.20 -3.22 -5.92
N ILE A 127 -9.91 -3.45 -6.21
CA ILE A 127 -8.82 -2.56 -5.80
C ILE A 127 -8.95 -1.17 -6.43
N GLN A 128 -9.26 -1.09 -7.72
CA GLN A 128 -9.43 0.20 -8.39
C GLN A 128 -10.61 0.98 -7.81
N ILE A 129 -11.69 0.32 -7.39
CA ILE A 129 -12.81 0.98 -6.69
C ILE A 129 -12.31 1.62 -5.40
N PHE A 130 -11.59 0.88 -4.56
CA PHE A 130 -11.02 1.40 -3.31
C PHE A 130 -10.03 2.55 -3.54
N ASN A 131 -9.10 2.38 -4.48
CA ASN A 131 -8.12 3.41 -4.82
C ASN A 131 -8.77 4.71 -5.32
N ARG A 132 -9.85 4.63 -6.11
CA ARG A 132 -10.63 5.83 -6.49
C ARG A 132 -11.26 6.52 -5.29
N ARG A 133 -11.73 5.77 -4.29
CA ARG A 133 -12.26 6.35 -3.06
C ARG A 133 -11.18 6.99 -2.19
N LEU A 134 -9.95 6.48 -2.20
CA LEU A 134 -8.82 7.11 -1.51
C LEU A 134 -8.53 8.52 -2.06
N VAL A 135 -8.64 8.72 -3.37
CA VAL A 135 -8.51 10.07 -3.98
C VAL A 135 -9.54 11.03 -3.39
N GLY A 136 -10.81 10.64 -3.36
CA GLY A 136 -11.86 11.47 -2.74
C GLY A 136 -11.67 11.67 -1.23
N LEU A 137 -11.02 10.74 -0.53
CA LEU A 137 -10.64 10.91 0.87
C LEU A 137 -9.51 11.94 1.03
N VAL A 138 -8.54 11.98 0.11
CA VAL A 138 -7.50 13.03 0.09
C VAL A 138 -8.14 14.41 -0.03
N ASP A 139 -9.11 14.59 -0.94
CA ASP A 139 -9.82 15.87 -1.08
C ASP A 139 -10.56 16.26 0.22
N GLN A 140 -11.23 15.30 0.87
CA GLN A 140 -11.91 15.52 2.15
C GLN A 140 -10.95 15.92 3.27
N MET A 141 -9.78 15.28 3.35
CA MET A 141 -8.79 15.59 4.38
C MET A 141 -8.12 16.94 4.12
N ASN A 142 -7.90 17.32 2.85
CA ASN A 142 -7.34 18.62 2.46
C ASN A 142 -8.29 19.80 2.69
N ALA A 143 -9.56 19.55 2.98
CA ALA A 143 -10.48 20.59 3.45
C ALA A 143 -10.22 21.00 4.91
N LEU A 144 -9.42 20.24 5.66
CA LEU A 144 -9.05 20.57 7.04
C LEU A 144 -7.93 21.63 7.07
N PRO A 145 -7.96 22.61 7.99
CA PRO A 145 -6.95 23.66 8.06
C PRO A 145 -5.51 23.14 8.19
N GLY A 146 -4.64 23.53 7.27
CA GLY A 146 -3.22 23.16 7.27
C GLY A 146 -2.94 21.68 6.96
N ALA A 147 -3.95 20.91 6.54
CA ALA A 147 -3.77 19.55 6.09
C ALA A 147 -3.24 19.51 4.65
N HIS A 148 -2.24 18.66 4.42
CA HIS A 148 -1.63 18.41 3.13
C HIS A 148 -1.52 16.90 2.91
N PHE A 149 -2.52 16.34 2.26
CA PHE A 149 -2.64 14.95 1.91
C PHE A 149 -2.35 14.77 0.43
N THR A 150 -1.61 13.72 0.11
CA THR A 150 -1.43 13.25 -1.26
C THR A 150 -1.73 11.77 -1.36
N TYR A 151 -2.30 11.37 -2.49
CA TYR A 151 -2.48 10.00 -2.94
C TYR A 151 -1.31 9.62 -3.84
N ILE A 152 -0.69 8.48 -3.55
CA ILE A 152 0.32 7.85 -4.42
C ILE A 152 -0.33 6.67 -5.12
N ASN A 153 -0.35 6.71 -6.44
CA ASN A 153 -0.99 5.72 -7.29
C ASN A 153 -0.05 4.53 -7.55
N ALA A 154 0.26 3.78 -6.48
CA ALA A 154 1.09 2.59 -6.59
C ALA A 154 0.50 1.54 -7.56
N TYR A 155 -0.82 1.53 -7.76
CA TYR A 155 -1.47 0.70 -8.78
C TYR A 155 -0.94 1.03 -10.18
N ASN A 156 -1.03 2.31 -10.59
CA ASN A 156 -0.60 2.74 -11.92
C ASN A 156 0.92 2.59 -12.11
N ILE A 157 1.71 2.92 -11.09
CA ILE A 157 3.16 2.74 -11.15
C ILE A 157 3.51 1.26 -11.35
N PHE A 158 2.87 0.36 -10.61
CA PHE A 158 3.15 -1.07 -10.72
C PHE A 158 2.60 -1.68 -12.01
N ALA A 159 1.44 -1.24 -12.49
CA ALA A 159 0.88 -1.64 -13.78
C ALA A 159 1.81 -1.28 -14.95
N ASP A 160 2.44 -0.11 -14.89
CA ASP A 160 3.44 0.32 -15.87
C ASP A 160 4.73 -0.52 -15.81
N ILE A 161 5.18 -0.87 -14.60
CA ILE A 161 6.31 -1.81 -14.41
C ILE A 161 5.99 -3.17 -15.04
N LEU A 162 4.79 -3.71 -14.83
CA LEU A 162 4.37 -5.00 -15.38
C LEU A 162 4.26 -4.96 -16.91
N ALA A 163 3.64 -3.90 -17.46
CA ALA A 163 3.47 -3.73 -18.90
C ALA A 163 4.80 -3.52 -19.64
N ASN A 164 5.76 -2.87 -18.99
CA ASN A 164 7.05 -2.48 -19.57
C ASN A 164 8.25 -3.13 -18.87
N ALA A 165 8.08 -4.37 -18.37
CA ALA A 165 9.06 -5.08 -17.53
C ALA A 165 10.50 -5.02 -18.07
N ALA A 166 10.70 -5.30 -19.36
CA ALA A 166 12.00 -5.30 -20.00
C ALA A 166 12.68 -3.91 -20.00
N ALA A 167 11.90 -2.82 -20.13
CA ALA A 167 12.43 -1.46 -20.08
C ALA A 167 12.94 -1.09 -18.68
N TYR A 168 12.43 -1.77 -17.65
CA TYR A 168 12.88 -1.64 -16.26
C TYR A 168 13.97 -2.67 -15.88
N GLY A 169 14.40 -3.51 -16.81
CA GLY A 169 15.43 -4.54 -16.58
C GLY A 169 14.91 -5.85 -15.98
N PHE A 170 13.59 -6.05 -15.93
CA PHE A 170 13.00 -7.29 -15.45
C PHE A 170 12.84 -8.31 -16.58
N THR A 171 13.18 -9.56 -16.28
CA THR A 171 12.96 -10.71 -17.18
C THR A 171 11.90 -11.68 -16.66
N GLU A 172 11.56 -11.60 -15.37
CA GLU A 172 10.51 -12.41 -14.75
C GLU A 172 9.47 -11.50 -14.06
N SER A 173 8.23 -11.60 -14.53
CA SER A 173 7.11 -10.75 -14.11
C SER A 173 5.93 -11.52 -13.52
N THR A 174 5.98 -12.85 -13.53
CA THR A 174 4.87 -13.73 -13.14
C THR A 174 5.21 -14.61 -11.93
N ALA A 175 6.49 -14.86 -11.68
CA ALA A 175 6.94 -15.72 -10.60
C ALA A 175 7.70 -14.95 -9.51
N GLY A 176 7.59 -15.42 -8.27
CA GLY A 176 8.44 -14.96 -7.17
C GLY A 176 9.88 -15.47 -7.32
N CYS A 177 10.86 -14.65 -6.97
CA CYS A 177 12.26 -15.07 -6.89
C CYS A 177 12.50 -16.18 -5.84
N CYS A 178 11.68 -16.22 -4.79
CA CYS A 178 11.69 -17.26 -3.78
C CYS A 178 10.25 -17.73 -3.45
N GLY A 179 10.04 -19.04 -3.46
CA GLY A 179 8.76 -19.65 -3.16
C GLY A 179 8.68 -21.05 -3.72
N VAL A 180 7.51 -21.68 -3.58
CA VAL A 180 7.30 -23.07 -4.02
C VAL A 180 5.99 -23.16 -4.79
N GLY A 181 5.94 -24.13 -5.70
CA GLY A 181 4.76 -24.44 -6.50
C GLY A 181 4.62 -23.55 -7.72
N ARG A 182 3.41 -23.51 -8.27
CA ARG A 182 3.10 -22.72 -9.45
C ARG A 182 3.42 -21.23 -9.21
N ASN A 183 4.09 -20.58 -10.18
CA ASN A 183 4.58 -19.20 -10.09
C ASN A 183 5.51 -18.92 -8.88
N ASN A 184 6.04 -19.93 -8.18
CA ASN A 184 6.62 -19.76 -6.83
C ASN A 184 5.66 -19.00 -5.87
N GLY A 185 4.36 -19.15 -6.10
CA GLY A 185 3.30 -18.36 -5.47
C GLY A 185 2.39 -19.15 -4.54
N GLU A 186 2.40 -20.48 -4.58
CA GLU A 186 1.53 -21.30 -3.71
C GLU A 186 2.00 -21.27 -2.25
N VAL A 187 3.31 -21.28 -2.06
CA VAL A 187 3.95 -21.12 -0.74
C VAL A 187 5.01 -20.03 -0.85
N THR A 188 4.95 -19.04 0.04
CA THR A 188 5.96 -17.99 0.13
C THR A 188 7.34 -18.57 0.48
N CYS A 189 8.38 -17.74 0.36
CA CYS A 189 9.76 -18.11 0.66
C CYS A 189 9.90 -18.77 2.04
N LEU A 190 10.42 -20.00 2.07
CA LEU A 190 10.60 -20.75 3.31
C LEU A 190 11.92 -20.40 4.02
N PRO A 191 12.02 -20.59 5.35
CA PRO A 191 13.28 -20.42 6.06
C PRO A 191 14.41 -21.24 5.43
N TYR A 192 15.56 -20.61 5.22
CA TYR A 192 16.77 -21.19 4.60
C TYR A 192 16.62 -21.61 3.13
N GLN A 193 15.50 -21.31 2.47
CA GLN A 193 15.38 -21.51 1.04
C GLN A 193 16.33 -20.57 0.30
N ALA A 194 17.12 -21.13 -0.63
CA ALA A 194 17.94 -20.32 -1.52
C ALA A 194 17.02 -19.56 -2.50
N PRO A 195 17.02 -18.22 -2.51
CA PRO A 195 16.29 -17.45 -3.52
C PRO A 195 16.99 -17.57 -4.88
N CYS A 196 16.32 -17.12 -5.94
CA CYS A 196 16.89 -17.01 -7.28
C CYS A 196 18.23 -16.23 -7.30
N ALA A 197 19.07 -16.51 -8.30
CA ALA A 197 20.37 -15.85 -8.46
C ALA A 197 20.26 -14.41 -8.99
N ASN A 198 19.30 -14.16 -9.88
CA ASN A 198 19.05 -12.89 -10.58
C ASN A 198 17.88 -12.11 -9.94
N ARG A 199 18.05 -11.73 -8.67
CA ARG A 199 17.00 -11.10 -7.84
C ARG A 199 16.56 -9.74 -8.36
N ASP A 200 17.47 -9.02 -8.99
CA ASP A 200 17.27 -7.72 -9.63
C ASP A 200 16.47 -7.81 -10.93
N GLN A 201 16.33 -8.99 -11.51
CA GLN A 201 15.57 -9.24 -12.75
C GLN A 201 14.15 -9.79 -12.49
N HIS A 202 13.76 -9.98 -11.23
CA HIS A 202 12.41 -10.40 -10.84
C HIS A 202 11.60 -9.21 -10.33
N ILE A 203 10.34 -9.08 -10.78
CA ILE A 203 9.42 -8.08 -10.23
C ILE A 203 8.99 -8.45 -8.80
N PHE A 204 8.82 -9.75 -8.51
CA PHE A 204 8.35 -10.24 -7.21
C PHE A 204 9.47 -10.94 -6.43
N TRP A 205 9.55 -10.65 -5.13
CA TRP A 205 10.42 -11.35 -4.21
C TRP A 205 9.85 -12.73 -3.86
N ASP A 206 8.58 -12.76 -3.47
CA ASP A 206 7.88 -13.96 -3.03
C ASP A 206 6.44 -14.02 -3.60
N ALA A 207 5.59 -14.85 -3.00
CA ALA A 207 4.22 -15.05 -3.41
C ALA A 207 3.34 -13.78 -3.44
N PHE A 208 3.72 -12.71 -2.74
CA PHE A 208 2.91 -11.50 -2.58
C PHE A 208 3.68 -10.20 -2.81
N HIS A 209 4.95 -10.16 -2.43
CA HIS A 209 5.69 -8.91 -2.27
C HIS A 209 6.56 -8.59 -3.49
N PRO A 210 6.61 -7.33 -3.94
CA PRO A 210 7.58 -6.89 -4.93
C PRO A 210 9.03 -7.08 -4.46
N SER A 211 9.95 -7.24 -5.40
CA SER A 211 11.39 -7.28 -5.15
C SER A 211 11.92 -5.93 -4.70
N GLU A 212 13.16 -5.91 -4.17
CA GLU A 212 13.86 -4.66 -3.87
C GLU A 212 13.96 -3.76 -5.12
N ALA A 213 14.31 -4.34 -6.27
CA ALA A 213 14.43 -3.61 -7.54
C ALA A 213 13.11 -2.94 -7.95
N ALA A 214 11.98 -3.66 -7.84
CA ALA A 214 10.66 -3.08 -8.09
C ALA A 214 10.31 -1.98 -7.07
N ASN A 215 10.59 -2.19 -5.79
CA ASN A 215 10.33 -1.21 -4.74
C ASN A 215 11.15 0.08 -4.91
N ILE A 216 12.40 -0.01 -5.39
CA ILE A 216 13.22 1.19 -5.68
C ILE A 216 12.54 2.06 -6.75
N ILE A 217 11.99 1.44 -7.80
CA ILE A 217 11.29 2.17 -8.87
C ILE A 217 10.01 2.82 -8.31
N VAL A 218 9.20 2.05 -7.58
CA VAL A 218 7.98 2.55 -6.94
C VAL A 218 8.30 3.71 -5.99
N GLY A 219 9.32 3.56 -5.13
CA GLY A 219 9.73 4.59 -4.18
C GLY A 219 10.21 5.87 -4.88
N ARG A 220 10.99 5.74 -5.95
CA ARG A 220 11.43 6.90 -6.75
C ARG A 220 10.26 7.65 -7.37
N ARG A 221 9.31 6.93 -7.98
CA ARG A 221 8.11 7.52 -8.61
C ARG A 221 7.10 8.06 -7.59
N SER A 222 7.05 7.47 -6.41
CA SER A 222 6.28 7.99 -5.28
C SER A 222 6.85 9.31 -4.78
N TYR A 223 8.19 9.40 -4.71
CA TYR A 223 8.86 10.61 -4.25
C TYR A 223 8.80 11.74 -5.26
N ARG A 224 9.17 11.47 -6.53
CA ARG A 224 9.08 12.39 -7.65
C ARG A 224 8.29 11.74 -8.77
N ALA A 225 7.12 12.28 -9.07
CA ALA A 225 6.25 11.75 -10.11
C ALA A 225 6.97 11.79 -11.47
N GLN A 226 6.90 10.68 -12.20
CA GLN A 226 7.41 10.59 -13.59
C GLN A 226 6.26 10.61 -14.61
N SER A 227 5.05 10.38 -14.15
CA SER A 227 3.80 10.49 -14.89
C SER A 227 2.78 11.31 -14.10
N PRO A 228 1.90 12.09 -14.76
CA PRO A 228 0.80 12.79 -14.09
C PRO A 228 -0.16 11.85 -13.33
N ASN A 229 -0.12 10.55 -13.62
CA ASN A 229 -0.94 9.54 -12.95
C ASN A 229 -0.26 8.90 -11.72
N ASP A 230 0.97 9.28 -11.37
CA ASP A 230 1.73 8.68 -10.26
C ASP A 230 1.25 9.17 -8.89
N ALA A 231 0.74 10.40 -8.81
CA ALA A 231 0.31 11.01 -7.56
C ALA A 231 -0.79 12.05 -7.78
N TYR A 232 -1.56 12.35 -6.72
CA TYR A 232 -2.59 13.39 -6.71
C TYR A 232 -2.80 13.97 -5.30
N PRO A 233 -2.85 15.29 -5.10
CA PRO A 233 -2.69 16.34 -6.11
C PRO A 233 -1.21 16.65 -6.42
N MET A 234 -0.27 16.07 -5.67
CA MET A 234 1.17 16.36 -5.78
C MET A 234 2.02 15.15 -5.38
N ASP A 235 3.29 15.07 -5.76
CA ASP A 235 4.18 14.02 -5.27
C ASP A 235 4.71 14.29 -3.85
N ILE A 236 5.39 13.30 -3.25
CA ILE A 236 5.94 13.44 -1.89
C ILE A 236 7.03 14.52 -1.84
N SER A 237 7.78 14.76 -2.92
CA SER A 237 8.81 15.81 -2.96
C SER A 237 8.20 17.20 -2.86
N THR A 238 7.07 17.43 -3.53
CA THR A 238 6.30 18.67 -3.44
C THR A 238 5.68 18.80 -2.06
N LEU A 239 5.08 17.74 -1.53
CA LEU A 239 4.54 17.70 -0.16
C LEU A 239 5.62 18.06 0.88
N ALA A 240 6.86 17.60 0.69
CA ALA A 240 7.97 17.88 1.59
C ALA A 240 8.35 19.36 1.64
N SER A 241 8.09 20.11 0.57
CA SER A 241 8.42 21.54 0.45
C SER A 241 7.40 22.50 1.07
N LEU A 242 6.23 21.97 1.50
CA LEU A 242 5.16 22.75 2.14
C LEU A 242 5.46 23.12 3.59
#